data_AF-A0A1B0D3N5-F1
#
_entry.id   AF-A0A1B0D3N5-F1
#
_cell.length_a   1.000
_cell.length_b   1.000
_cell.length_c   1.000
_cell.angle_alpha   90.00
_cell.angle_beta   90.00
_cell.angle_gamma   90.00
#
_symmetry.space_group_name_H-M   'P 1'
#
loop_
_entity.id
_entity.type
_entity.pdbx_description
1 polymer ?
#
loop_
_entity_poly.entity_id
_entity_poly.type
_entity_poly.pdbx_seq_one_letter_code
_entity_poly.pdbx_strand_id
1 'polypeptide(L)'
;MASSRYTHAVVCRIPLSLRTRGEIDLEEAKRQHEAYVNLLREQGLDVIELPPDENLPECAFVEDTAIICNGIALITKPGDPRRVQEVS
;
A
#
# COMPACT_ATOMS: atom_id res chain seq x y z
N MET A 1 -7.26 3.43 -28.52
CA MET A 1 -7.18 3.80 -27.09
C MET A 1 -6.08 2.93 -26.51
N ALA A 2 -4.99 3.53 -25.99
CA ALA A 2 -3.93 2.73 -25.39
C ALA A 2 -4.53 1.97 -24.19
N SER A 3 -4.53 0.65 -24.27
CA SER A 3 -4.79 -0.20 -23.12
C SER A 3 -3.63 0.05 -22.16
N SER A 4 -3.84 0.86 -21.13
CA SER A 4 -2.86 1.07 -20.07
C SER A 4 -2.79 -0.23 -19.26
N ARG A 5 -2.00 -1.18 -19.76
CA ARG A 5 -1.71 -2.42 -19.05
C ARG A 5 -0.65 -2.09 -18.01
N TYR A 6 -1.03 -2.07 -16.75
CA TYR A 6 -0.09 -2.01 -15.64
C TYR A 6 0.75 -3.28 -15.61
N THR A 7 2.02 -3.15 -15.26
CA THR A 7 2.99 -4.26 -15.17
C THR A 7 3.44 -4.52 -13.74
N HIS A 8 3.31 -3.53 -12.86
CA HIS A 8 3.78 -3.60 -11.48
C HIS A 8 2.70 -3.08 -10.52
N ALA A 9 2.76 -3.54 -9.28
CA ALA A 9 2.07 -2.95 -8.15
C ALA A 9 3.05 -2.78 -6.98
N VAL A 10 2.86 -1.73 -6.19
CA VAL A 10 3.56 -1.53 -4.92
C VAL A 10 2.52 -1.68 -3.81
N VAL A 11 2.83 -2.47 -2.80
CA VAL A 11 2.00 -2.69 -1.63
C VAL A 11 2.88 -2.64 -0.39
N CYS A 12 2.27 -2.41 0.78
CA CYS A 12 2.96 -2.47 2.06
C CYS A 12 2.19 -3.37 3.01
N ARG A 13 2.90 -4.27 3.68
CA ARG A 13 2.31 -5.24 4.61
C ARG A 13 1.61 -4.54 5.78
N ILE A 14 0.61 -5.21 6.33
CA ILE A 14 -0.14 -4.71 7.50
C ILE A 14 0.78 -4.65 8.73
N PRO A 15 1.00 -3.46 9.35
CA PRO A 15 1.73 -3.35 10.61
C PRO A 15 0.87 -3.84 11.79
N LEU A 16 1.51 -4.31 12.86
CA LEU A 16 0.82 -4.67 14.11
C LEU A 16 0.20 -3.44 14.80
N SER A 17 0.85 -2.29 14.61
CA SER A 17 0.43 -0.98 15.09
C SER A 17 -0.71 -0.36 14.27
N LEU A 18 -1.24 -1.06 13.25
CA LEU A 18 -2.34 -0.57 12.42
C LEU A 18 -3.43 0.07 13.28
N ARG A 19 -3.82 1.30 12.94
CA ARG A 19 -4.82 2.05 13.69
C ARG A 19 -6.20 1.47 13.46
N THR A 20 -6.55 0.52 14.31
CA THR A 20 -7.91 -0.01 14.39
C THR A 20 -8.71 0.87 15.35
N ARG A 21 -9.93 1.29 14.97
CA ARG A 21 -10.83 1.99 15.90
C ARG A 21 -11.46 1.02 16.93
N GLY A 22 -10.79 -0.10 17.23
CA GLY A 22 -11.31 -1.22 18.00
C GLY A 22 -12.16 -2.21 17.19
N GLU A 23 -12.32 -1.98 15.88
CA GLU A 23 -13.27 -2.71 15.02
C GLU A 23 -12.62 -3.70 14.05
N ILE A 24 -11.28 -3.79 14.04
CA ILE A 24 -10.55 -4.58 13.04
C ILE A 24 -9.80 -5.71 13.74
N ASP A 25 -10.05 -6.94 13.28
CA ASP A 25 -9.22 -8.10 13.58
C ASP A 25 -7.96 -8.05 12.71
N LEU A 26 -6.78 -7.92 13.34
CA LEU A 26 -5.50 -7.78 12.66
C LEU A 26 -5.10 -9.03 11.88
N GLU A 27 -5.44 -10.22 12.37
CA GLU A 27 -5.07 -11.47 11.69
C GLU A 27 -5.95 -11.65 10.45
N GLU A 28 -7.23 -11.28 10.53
CA GLU A 28 -8.09 -11.26 9.35
C GLU A 28 -7.65 -10.16 8.35
N ALA A 29 -7.24 -8.98 8.81
CA ALA A 29 -6.70 -7.93 7.93
C ALA A 29 -5.44 -8.41 7.18
N LYS A 30 -4.53 -9.13 7.85
CA LYS A 30 -3.35 -9.73 7.21
C LYS A 30 -3.73 -10.77 6.16
N ARG A 31 -4.67 -11.67 6.47
CA ARG A 31 -5.18 -12.67 5.53
C ARG A 31 -5.82 -12.03 4.30
N GLN A 32 -6.62 -10.98 4.50
CA GLN A 32 -7.24 -10.24 3.40
C GLN A 32 -6.19 -9.53 2.54
N HIS A 33 -5.18 -8.93 3.17
CA HIS A 33 -4.08 -8.31 2.45
C HIS A 33 -3.28 -9.35 1.63
N GLU A 34 -2.96 -10.50 2.20
CA GLU A 34 -2.28 -11.59 1.48
C GLU A 34 -3.11 -12.07 0.27
N ALA A 35 -4.42 -12.25 0.45
CA ALA A 35 -5.33 -12.61 -0.65
C ALA A 35 -5.36 -11.53 -1.75
N TYR A 36 -5.37 -10.26 -1.37
CA TYR A 36 -5.29 -9.12 -2.30
C TYR A 36 -3.96 -9.12 -3.09
N VAL A 37 -2.83 -9.31 -2.41
CA VAL A 37 -1.50 -9.37 -3.03
C VAL A 37 -1.39 -10.56 -3.99
N ASN A 38 -1.92 -11.73 -3.61
CA ASN A 38 -1.94 -12.91 -4.46
C ASN A 38 -2.81 -12.68 -5.71
N LEU A 39 -3.97 -12.06 -5.56
CA LEU A 39 -4.81 -11.69 -6.70
C LEU A 39 -4.07 -10.77 -7.68
N LEU A 40 -3.32 -9.76 -7.20
CA LEU A 40 -2.51 -8.90 -8.06
C LEU A 40 -1.46 -9.70 -8.86
N ARG A 41 -0.77 -10.63 -8.20
CA ARG A 41 0.21 -11.53 -8.84
C ARG A 41 -0.45 -12.43 -9.88
N GLU A 42 -1.63 -12.99 -9.58
CA GLU A 42 -2.42 -13.81 -10.52
C GLU A 42 -2.88 -13.03 -11.76
N GLN A 43 -3.13 -11.73 -11.64
CA GLN A 43 -3.39 -10.85 -12.79
C GLN A 43 -2.13 -10.54 -13.63
N GLY A 44 -0.97 -11.11 -13.26
CA GLY A 44 0.28 -10.98 -13.99
C GLY A 44 1.06 -9.70 -13.69
N LEU A 45 0.81 -9.07 -12.53
CA LEU A 45 1.59 -7.93 -12.04
C LEU A 45 2.81 -8.42 -11.26
N ASP A 46 3.94 -7.75 -11.45
CA ASP A 46 5.08 -7.86 -10.55
C ASP A 46 4.82 -7.02 -9.30
N VAL A 47 4.67 -7.68 -8.15
CA VAL A 47 4.26 -7.03 -6.90
C VAL A 47 5.47 -6.79 -6.00
N ILE A 48 5.81 -5.52 -5.81
CA ILE A 48 6.80 -5.04 -4.86
C ILE A 48 6.13 -4.90 -3.50
N GLU A 49 6.46 -5.79 -2.58
CA GLU A 49 5.87 -5.86 -1.24
C GLU A 49 6.83 -5.28 -0.19
N LEU A 50 6.50 -4.10 0.33
CA LEU A 50 7.28 -3.40 1.35
C LEU A 50 7.07 -4.03 2.74
N PRO A 51 8.10 -4.02 3.62
CA PRO A 51 7.91 -4.38 5.01
C PRO A 51 6.99 -3.38 5.73
N PRO A 52 6.25 -3.81 6.77
CA PRO A 52 5.51 -2.88 7.60
C PRO A 52 6.47 -2.00 8.41
N ASP A 53 6.06 -0.77 8.72
CA ASP A 53 6.75 0.09 9.68
C ASP A 53 5.84 0.34 10.89
N GLU A 54 6.26 -0.13 12.06
CA GLU A 54 5.48 -0.02 13.29
C GLU A 54 5.40 1.41 13.85
N ASN A 55 6.21 2.33 13.34
CA ASN A 55 6.11 3.76 13.65
C ASN A 55 5.09 4.46 12.75
N LEU A 56 4.66 3.81 11.67
CA LEU A 56 3.74 4.34 10.67
C LEU A 56 2.51 3.43 10.55
N PRO A 57 1.56 3.49 11.50
CA PRO A 57 0.37 2.64 11.53
C PRO A 57 -0.49 2.61 10.27
N GLU A 58 -0.33 3.57 9.37
CA GLU A 58 -1.11 3.71 8.13
C GLU A 58 -0.27 3.41 6.88
N CYS A 59 0.96 2.86 7.05
CA CYS A 59 1.89 2.59 5.95
C CYS A 59 1.37 1.61 4.90
N ALA A 60 0.36 0.79 5.23
CA ALA A 60 -0.32 -0.10 4.28
C ALA A 60 -1.06 0.66 3.17
N PHE A 61 -1.42 1.93 3.39
CA PHE A 61 -2.19 2.77 2.46
C PHE A 61 -1.28 3.56 1.52
N VAL A 62 -0.52 2.84 0.69
CA VAL A 62 0.47 3.41 -0.24
C VAL A 62 -0.12 4.26 -1.38
N GLU A 63 -1.44 4.22 -1.62
CA GLU A 63 -2.10 5.04 -2.64
C GLU A 63 -2.00 6.55 -2.32
N ASP A 64 -1.98 6.90 -1.03
CA ASP A 64 -1.89 8.30 -0.62
C ASP A 64 -0.49 8.90 -0.82
N THR A 65 0.56 8.07 -0.93
CA THR A 65 1.96 8.50 -0.93
C THR A 65 2.51 8.78 -2.32
N ALA A 66 1.92 8.18 -3.36
CA ALA A 66 2.37 8.37 -4.74
C ALA A 66 1.23 8.29 -5.76
N ILE A 67 1.24 9.22 -6.73
CA ILE A 67 0.38 9.17 -7.91
C ILE A 67 1.24 8.80 -9.12
N ILE A 68 0.90 7.70 -9.80
CA ILE A 68 1.63 7.24 -10.99
C ILE A 68 0.79 7.50 -12.24
N CYS A 69 1.34 8.27 -13.17
CA CYS A 69 0.72 8.53 -14.47
C CYS A 69 1.76 8.44 -15.58
N ASN A 70 1.54 7.56 -16.55
CA ASN A 70 2.39 7.39 -17.74
C ASN A 70 3.90 7.26 -17.42
N GLY A 71 4.24 6.49 -16.38
CA GLY A 71 5.63 6.25 -15.98
C GLY A 71 6.25 7.37 -15.12
N ILE A 72 5.49 8.41 -14.78
CA ILE A 72 5.91 9.46 -13.84
C ILE A 72 5.27 9.18 -12.49
N ALA A 73 6.06 9.15 -11.43
CA ALA A 73 5.59 9.11 -10.05
C ALA A 73 5.68 10.50 -9.42
N LEU A 74 4.53 11.04 -9.02
CA LEU A 74 4.46 12.19 -8.13
C LEU A 74 4.42 11.67 -6.70
N ILE A 75 5.49 11.92 -5.94
CA ILE A 75 5.48 11.69 -4.49
C ILE A 75 4.66 12.80 -3.85
N THR A 76 3.64 12.42 -3.08
CA THR A 76 2.73 13.36 -2.45
C THR A 76 3.34 13.93 -1.17
N LYS A 77 2.66 14.91 -0.59
CA LYS A 77 2.86 15.31 0.80
C LYS A 77 1.60 14.94 1.57
N PRO A 78 1.60 13.82 2.33
CA PRO A 78 0.43 13.40 3.10
C PRO A 78 -0.12 14.55 3.98
N GLY A 79 -1.44 14.70 3.99
CA GLY A 79 -2.11 15.76 4.75
C GLY A 79 -2.07 15.53 6.26
N ASP A 80 -2.04 14.27 6.70
CA ASP A 80 -1.80 13.91 8.10
C ASP A 80 -0.30 14.03 8.42
N PRO A 81 0.11 14.90 9.36
CA PRO A 81 1.51 15.06 9.75
C PRO A 81 2.21 13.76 10.18
N ARG A 82 1.45 12.78 10.68
CA ARG A 82 1.98 11.48 11.12
C ARG A 82 2.42 10.60 9.96
N ARG A 83 1.90 10.86 8.76
CA ARG A 83 2.19 10.09 7.54
C ARG A 83 3.27 10.72 6.67
N VAL A 84 3.75 11.92 7.00
CA VAL A 84 4.80 12.62 6.23
C VAL A 84 6.09 11.78 6.14
N GLN A 85 6.39 10.97 7.15
CA GLN A 85 7.55 10.08 7.15
C GLN A 85 7.44 8.90 6.17
N GLU A 86 6.24 8.58 5.64
CA GLU A 86 6.05 7.55 4.62
C GLU A 86 6.68 7.91 3.27
N VAL A 87 6.98 9.20 3.05
CA VAL A 87 7.54 9.76 1.81
C VAL A 87 8.89 10.45 2.02
N SER A 88 9.51 10.28 3.19
CA SER A 88 10.74 10.97 3.59
C SER A 88 12.00 10.13 3.39
#